data_AF-A0A3S1JID7-F1
#
_entry.id   AF-A0A3S1JID7-F1
#
_cell.length_a   1.000
_cell.length_b   1.000
_cell.length_c   1.000
_cell.angle_alpha   90.00
_cell.angle_beta   90.00
_cell.angle_gamma   90.00
#
_symmetry.space_group_name_H-M   'P 1'
#
loop_
_entity.id
_entity.type
_entity.pdbx_description
1 polymer ?
#
loop_
_entity_poly.entity_id
_entity_poly.type
_entity_poly.pdbx_seq_one_letter_code
_entity_poly.pdbx_strand_id
1 'polypeptide(L)'
;MFKFTGKVLSLTAVALMATSAISSAQSMDELVAAAKAEGQLTTIALPHSWCGYGDVIAGFKAKYPEITINELNPDAGSGDEIEAIKANKDNKGPQAPDVIDVGLSFGPSAKADGLIQPYKVSTWDTIPDSAKDADGYWYGDYYGVLAFGVNKAVVQNAPQDWADLQKPEYANSVALAGDPRTSNNAVMSVYASGLAAGGTGGQDAAAKG
;
A
#
# COMPACT_ATOMS: atom_id res chain seq x y z
N MET A 1 45.59 2.94 53.07
CA MET A 1 45.32 4.15 52.28
C MET A 1 45.06 3.69 50.84
N PHE A 2 43.79 3.49 50.45
CA PHE A 2 43.39 3.15 49.07
C PHE A 2 41.89 3.37 48.91
N LYS A 3 41.45 4.30 48.03
CA LYS A 3 40.15 4.32 47.33
C LYS A 3 40.30 5.22 46.09
N PHE A 4 40.36 4.65 44.90
CA PHE A 4 39.27 4.35 43.95
C PHE A 4 38.82 5.56 43.11
N THR A 5 39.24 5.50 41.84
CA THR A 5 38.83 6.27 40.67
C THR A 5 37.38 5.94 40.27
N GLY A 6 36.63 6.93 39.81
CA GLY A 6 35.34 6.71 39.15
C GLY A 6 34.73 8.00 38.62
N LYS A 7 34.84 8.24 37.30
CA LYS A 7 34.13 9.32 36.60
C LYS A 7 32.63 9.06 36.69
N VAL A 8 31.90 10.02 37.26
CA VAL A 8 30.44 10.04 37.28
C VAL A 8 29.95 10.36 35.87
N LEU A 9 29.46 9.34 35.15
CA LEU A 9 28.58 9.55 34.01
C LEU A 9 27.18 9.87 34.56
N SER A 10 26.66 11.04 34.18
CA SER A 10 25.37 11.54 34.61
C SER A 10 24.23 10.61 34.18
N LEU A 11 23.41 10.19 35.14
CA LEU A 11 22.21 9.35 34.97
C LEU A 11 21.16 9.93 33.99
N THR A 12 21.28 11.19 33.58
CA THR A 12 20.37 11.86 32.65
C THR A 12 20.60 11.53 31.18
N ALA A 13 21.75 10.99 30.78
CA ALA A 13 22.03 10.66 29.37
C ALA A 13 21.46 9.29 28.94
N VAL A 14 21.07 8.42 29.88
CA VAL A 14 20.52 7.09 29.58
C VAL A 14 19.00 7.10 29.39
N ALA A 15 18.30 8.15 29.85
CA ALA A 15 16.84 8.24 29.76
C ALA A 15 16.31 8.68 28.38
N LEU A 16 17.16 9.23 27.48
CA LEU A 16 16.74 9.68 26.14
C LEU A 16 16.92 8.64 25.02
N MET A 17 17.47 7.45 25.30
CA MET A 17 17.69 6.42 24.27
C MET A 17 16.73 5.22 24.38
N ALA A 18 15.61 5.38 25.07
CA ALA A 18 14.61 4.32 25.29
C ALA A 18 13.19 4.70 24.80
N THR A 19 13.07 5.61 23.83
CA THR A 19 11.78 5.92 23.17
C THR A 19 11.68 5.37 21.75
N SER A 20 12.61 4.52 21.31
CA SER A 20 12.22 3.44 20.43
C SER A 20 11.35 2.50 21.27
N ALA A 21 10.06 2.82 21.37
CA ALA A 21 9.06 1.85 21.71
C ALA A 21 9.22 0.70 20.72
N ILE A 22 10.03 -0.28 21.12
CA ILE A 22 9.85 -1.65 20.69
C ILE A 22 8.39 -1.89 21.07
N SER A 23 7.52 -1.86 20.07
CA SER A 23 6.15 -2.33 20.18
C SER A 23 6.27 -3.72 20.80
N SER A 24 6.09 -3.79 22.13
CA SER A 24 5.95 -5.06 22.81
C SER A 24 4.76 -5.68 22.14
N ALA A 25 4.92 -6.86 21.54
CA ALA A 25 3.87 -7.56 20.83
C ALA A 25 2.59 -7.54 21.67
N GLN A 26 1.69 -6.59 21.39
CA GLN A 26 0.38 -6.55 22.01
C GLN A 26 -0.28 -7.85 21.63
N SER A 27 -0.86 -8.54 22.61
CA SER A 27 -1.68 -9.70 22.29
C SER A 27 -2.81 -9.27 21.34
N MET A 28 -3.32 -10.19 20.52
CA MET A 28 -4.46 -9.88 19.64
C MET A 28 -5.65 -9.33 20.45
N ASP A 29 -5.84 -9.81 21.68
CA ASP A 29 -6.91 -9.34 22.57
C ASP A 29 -6.71 -7.88 23.00
N GLU A 30 -5.48 -7.47 23.30
CA GLU A 30 -5.17 -6.07 23.62
C GLU A 30 -5.33 -5.14 22.42
N LEU A 31 -4.92 -5.58 21.22
CA LEU A 31 -5.14 -4.84 19.97
C LEU A 31 -6.64 -4.65 19.69
N VAL A 32 -7.43 -5.72 19.83
CA VAL A 32 -8.88 -5.66 19.64
C VAL A 32 -9.52 -4.75 20.69
N ALA A 33 -9.12 -4.83 21.95
CA ALA A 33 -9.65 -3.97 23.01
C ALA A 33 -9.34 -2.48 22.74
N ALA A 34 -8.12 -2.16 22.29
CA ALA A 34 -7.72 -0.81 21.92
C ALA A 34 -8.51 -0.29 20.70
N ALA A 35 -8.62 -1.09 19.63
CA ALA A 35 -9.36 -0.71 18.44
C ALA A 35 -10.86 -0.49 18.73
N LYS A 36 -11.46 -1.29 19.62
CA LYS A 36 -12.83 -1.06 20.11
C LYS A 36 -12.97 0.22 20.91
N ALA A 37 -11.95 0.60 21.69
CA ALA A 37 -11.95 1.85 22.44
C ALA A 37 -11.83 3.08 21.52
N GLU A 38 -11.10 2.96 20.41
CA GLU A 38 -11.05 3.97 19.34
C GLU A 38 -12.38 4.06 18.57
N GLY A 39 -13.02 2.91 18.30
CA GLY A 39 -14.41 2.82 17.83
C GLY A 39 -14.62 3.09 16.33
N GLN A 40 -13.56 3.45 15.59
CA GLN A 40 -13.64 3.67 14.15
C GLN A 40 -12.33 3.27 13.46
N LEU A 41 -12.44 2.69 12.27
CA LEU A 41 -11.35 2.47 11.32
C LEU A 41 -11.70 3.17 10.00
N THR A 42 -10.80 4.02 9.52
CA THR A 42 -10.92 4.76 8.26
C THR A 42 -10.05 4.12 7.19
N THR A 43 -10.69 3.59 6.15
CA THR A 43 -10.01 3.05 4.97
C THR A 43 -10.11 4.02 3.81
N ILE A 44 -9.22 3.92 2.83
CA ILE A 44 -9.32 4.65 1.55
C ILE A 44 -9.04 3.68 0.39
N ALA A 45 -9.61 3.94 -0.78
CA ALA A 45 -9.31 3.19 -2.01
C ALA A 45 -9.58 1.67 -1.94
N LEU A 46 -10.55 1.25 -1.11
CA LEU A 46 -10.98 -0.16 -1.02
C LEU A 46 -12.35 -0.35 -1.68
N PRO A 47 -12.48 -0.28 -3.01
CA PRO A 47 -13.75 -0.47 -3.67
C PRO A 47 -14.20 -1.91 -3.50
N HIS A 48 -15.49 -2.13 -3.24
CA HIS A 48 -16.02 -3.45 -2.90
C HIS A 48 -15.86 -4.47 -4.04
N SER A 49 -15.74 -3.99 -5.28
CA SER A 49 -15.52 -4.80 -6.48
C SER A 49 -14.07 -5.25 -6.69
N TRP A 50 -13.11 -4.74 -5.90
CA TRP A 50 -11.69 -5.03 -6.05
C TRP A 50 -11.24 -6.08 -5.04
N CYS A 51 -10.59 -7.14 -5.54
CA CYS A 51 -9.98 -8.22 -4.74
C CYS A 51 -10.83 -8.77 -3.58
N GLY A 52 -12.17 -8.68 -3.65
CA GLY A 52 -13.07 -9.15 -2.60
C GLY A 52 -13.19 -8.23 -1.37
N TYR A 53 -12.77 -6.96 -1.45
CA TYR A 53 -12.83 -6.03 -0.31
C TYR A 53 -14.24 -5.84 0.26
N GLY A 54 -15.29 -5.97 -0.56
CA GLY A 54 -16.67 -5.92 -0.04
C GLY A 54 -16.94 -7.00 1.02
N ASP A 55 -16.49 -8.23 0.76
CA ASP A 55 -16.65 -9.35 1.70
C ASP A 55 -15.69 -9.22 2.90
N VAL A 56 -14.48 -8.70 2.69
CA VAL A 56 -13.51 -8.44 3.77
C VAL A 56 -14.07 -7.40 4.74
N ILE A 57 -14.58 -6.28 4.23
CA ILE A 57 -15.18 -5.20 5.03
C ILE A 57 -16.43 -5.70 5.74
N ALA A 58 -17.31 -6.45 5.05
CA ALA A 58 -18.49 -7.05 5.67
C ALA A 58 -18.11 -8.04 6.79
N GLY A 59 -17.11 -8.88 6.57
CA GLY A 59 -16.57 -9.80 7.56
C GLY A 59 -15.97 -9.08 8.77
N PHE A 60 -15.24 -7.98 8.55
CA PHE A 60 -14.70 -7.15 9.63
C PHE A 60 -15.83 -6.53 10.47
N LYS A 61 -16.83 -5.90 9.83
CA LYS A 61 -18.00 -5.32 10.50
C LYS A 61 -18.76 -6.37 11.31
N ALA A 62 -18.91 -7.59 10.80
CA ALA A 62 -19.55 -8.68 11.52
C ALA A 62 -18.73 -9.18 12.72
N LYS A 63 -17.41 -9.24 12.59
CA LYS A 63 -16.50 -9.70 13.66
C LYS A 63 -16.33 -8.66 14.78
N TYR A 64 -16.33 -7.38 14.43
CA TYR A 64 -16.10 -6.25 15.35
C TYR A 64 -17.19 -5.19 15.18
N PRO A 65 -18.44 -5.48 15.59
CA PRO A 65 -19.58 -4.59 15.37
C PRO A 65 -19.48 -3.25 16.11
N GLU A 66 -18.59 -3.13 17.10
CA GLU A 66 -18.34 -1.88 17.84
C GLU A 66 -17.42 -0.92 17.09
N ILE A 67 -16.75 -1.37 16.02
CA ILE A 67 -15.84 -0.54 15.22
C ILE A 67 -16.57 -0.11 13.94
N THR A 68 -16.79 1.19 13.79
CA THR A 68 -17.36 1.77 12.58
C THR A 68 -16.30 1.77 11.47
N ILE A 69 -16.65 1.31 10.26
CA ILE A 69 -15.78 1.48 9.09
C ILE A 69 -16.20 2.73 8.34
N ASN A 70 -15.28 3.67 8.21
CA ASN A 70 -15.43 4.87 7.40
C ASN A 70 -14.63 4.70 6.10
N GLU A 71 -15.33 4.63 4.97
CA GLU A 71 -14.73 4.27 3.68
C GLU A 71 -14.57 5.54 2.83
N LEU A 72 -13.34 6.06 2.76
CA LEU A 72 -13.00 7.24 1.97
C LEU A 72 -12.76 6.86 0.52
N ASN A 73 -13.30 7.68 -0.38
CA ASN A 73 -13.05 7.63 -1.83
C ASN A 73 -12.69 6.24 -2.39
N PRO A 74 -13.66 5.30 -2.47
CA PRO A 74 -13.38 3.92 -2.88
C PRO A 74 -12.75 3.79 -4.27
N ASP A 75 -12.94 4.79 -5.15
CA ASP A 75 -12.39 4.78 -6.51
C ASP A 75 -11.05 5.52 -6.64
N ALA A 76 -10.41 5.88 -5.51
CA ALA A 76 -9.11 6.54 -5.47
C ALA A 76 -7.99 5.65 -6.05
N GLY A 77 -6.98 6.28 -6.67
CA GLY A 77 -5.74 5.61 -7.03
C GLY A 77 -4.67 5.75 -5.95
N SER A 78 -3.58 4.98 -6.05
CA SER A 78 -2.48 5.00 -5.07
C SER A 78 -1.88 6.39 -4.86
N GLY A 79 -1.80 7.23 -5.90
CA GLY A 79 -1.35 8.62 -5.74
C GLY A 79 -2.31 9.46 -4.87
N ASP A 80 -3.62 9.26 -5.01
CA ASP A 80 -4.63 9.98 -4.25
C ASP A 80 -4.60 9.59 -2.76
N GLU A 81 -4.30 8.33 -2.45
CA GLU A 81 -4.12 7.85 -1.07
C GLU A 81 -2.94 8.52 -0.38
N ILE A 82 -1.80 8.63 -1.09
CA ILE A 82 -0.61 9.32 -0.59
C ILE A 82 -0.91 10.80 -0.33
N GLU A 83 -1.60 11.46 -1.25
CA GLU A 83 -1.99 12.86 -1.06
C GLU A 83 -3.04 13.02 0.05
N ALA A 84 -3.94 12.06 0.25
CA ALA A 84 -4.89 12.05 1.36
C ALA A 84 -4.16 12.00 2.71
N ILE A 85 -3.11 11.18 2.85
CA ILE A 85 -2.26 11.17 4.05
C ILE A 85 -1.61 12.54 4.24
N LYS A 86 -0.92 13.06 3.22
CA LYS A 86 -0.20 14.34 3.32
C LYS A 86 -1.12 15.50 3.69
N ALA A 87 -2.32 15.55 3.09
CA ALA A 87 -3.31 16.60 3.31
C ALA A 87 -3.95 16.52 4.71
N ASN A 88 -4.03 15.32 5.30
CA ASN A 88 -4.73 15.08 6.56
C ASN A 88 -3.81 14.69 7.73
N LYS A 89 -2.48 14.73 7.57
CA LYS A 89 -1.53 14.31 8.62
C LYS A 89 -1.68 15.04 9.97
N ASP A 90 -2.18 16.28 9.94
CA ASP A 90 -2.45 17.10 11.13
C ASP A 90 -3.95 17.10 11.51
N ASN A 91 -4.78 16.42 10.72
CA ASN A 91 -6.21 16.29 10.92
C ASN A 91 -6.50 15.15 11.92
N LYS A 92 -7.31 15.43 12.93
CA LYS A 92 -7.76 14.44 13.93
C LYS A 92 -9.16 13.88 13.63
N GLY A 93 -9.76 14.32 12.52
CA GLY A 93 -11.06 13.87 12.06
C GLY A 93 -10.97 12.67 11.11
N PRO A 94 -12.12 12.15 10.65
CA PRO A 94 -12.22 10.90 9.88
C PRO A 94 -11.79 11.06 8.41
N GLN A 95 -10.96 12.04 8.10
CA GLN A 95 -10.47 12.30 6.74
C GLN A 95 -9.02 11.86 6.56
N ALA A 96 -8.30 11.58 7.66
CA ALA A 96 -7.02 10.90 7.61
C ALA A 96 -7.29 9.38 7.46
N PRO A 97 -6.77 8.72 6.41
CA PRO A 97 -6.87 7.27 6.32
C PRO A 97 -5.97 6.59 7.35
N ASP A 98 -6.49 5.55 8.00
CA ASP A 98 -5.75 4.71 8.94
C ASP A 98 -5.00 3.58 8.22
N VAL A 99 -5.54 3.13 7.08
CA VAL A 99 -4.97 2.07 6.23
C VAL A 99 -5.10 2.49 4.76
N ILE A 100 -4.05 2.22 3.98
CA ILE A 100 -3.96 2.42 2.53
C ILE A 100 -3.68 1.09 1.82
N ASP A 101 -4.09 0.96 0.56
CA ASP A 101 -3.77 -0.18 -0.33
C ASP A 101 -3.18 0.34 -1.63
N VAL A 102 -1.84 0.41 -1.68
CA VAL A 102 -1.11 1.05 -2.76
C VAL A 102 -0.25 0.08 -3.56
N GLY A 103 0.05 0.44 -4.81
CA GLY A 103 1.04 -0.28 -5.62
C GLY A 103 2.39 -0.44 -4.91
N LEU A 104 3.08 -1.56 -5.15
CA LEU A 104 4.30 -1.94 -4.42
C LEU A 104 5.41 -0.86 -4.42
N SER A 105 5.50 -0.06 -5.50
CA SER A 105 6.47 1.03 -5.61
C SER A 105 6.18 2.22 -4.68
N PHE A 106 4.93 2.40 -4.24
CA PHE A 106 4.53 3.49 -3.35
C PHE A 106 4.93 3.25 -1.90
N GLY A 107 5.09 1.99 -1.47
CA GLY A 107 5.51 1.64 -0.10
C GLY A 107 6.87 2.24 0.27
N PRO A 108 7.94 2.00 -0.51
CA PRO A 108 9.25 2.61 -0.28
C PRO A 108 9.23 4.15 -0.28
N SER A 109 8.48 4.80 -1.19
CA SER A 109 8.36 6.26 -1.20
C SER A 109 7.61 6.79 0.02
N ALA A 110 6.52 6.15 0.43
CA ALA A 110 5.76 6.54 1.61
C ALA A 110 6.59 6.40 2.89
N LYS A 111 7.42 5.35 2.99
CA LYS A 111 8.40 5.20 4.08
C LYS A 111 9.43 6.35 4.07
N ALA A 112 10.02 6.65 2.91
CA ALA A 112 11.00 7.71 2.77
C ALA A 112 10.44 9.09 3.15
N ASP A 113 9.17 9.34 2.81
CA ASP A 113 8.46 10.58 3.11
C ASP A 113 7.89 10.62 4.56
N GLY A 114 8.03 9.54 5.33
CA GLY A 114 7.56 9.46 6.71
C GLY A 114 6.04 9.44 6.87
N LEU A 115 5.33 8.89 5.87
CA LEU A 115 3.86 8.91 5.79
C LEU A 115 3.19 7.69 6.45
N ILE A 116 3.96 6.62 6.66
CA ILE A 116 3.47 5.32 7.15
C ILE A 116 4.26 4.88 8.38
N GLN A 117 3.63 4.05 9.22
CA GLN A 117 4.20 3.49 10.44
C GLN A 117 4.46 1.99 10.30
N PRO A 118 5.48 1.44 10.98
CA PRO A 118 5.78 0.02 10.88
C PRO A 118 4.77 -0.83 11.65
N TYR A 119 4.25 -1.89 11.02
CA TYR A 119 3.44 -2.91 11.66
C TYR A 119 3.69 -4.28 11.03
N LYS A 120 4.20 -5.22 11.84
CA LYS A 120 4.41 -6.62 11.44
C LYS A 120 3.17 -7.42 11.83
N VAL A 121 2.37 -7.81 10.84
CA VAL A 121 1.16 -8.62 11.04
C VAL A 121 1.46 -9.96 11.69
N SER A 122 0.46 -10.59 12.31
CA SER A 122 0.61 -11.91 12.97
C SER A 122 1.19 -13.02 12.07
N THR A 123 1.05 -12.88 10.74
CA THR A 123 1.57 -13.81 9.73
C THR A 123 2.86 -13.28 9.06
N TRP A 124 3.57 -12.34 9.67
CA TRP A 124 4.74 -11.66 9.06
C TRP A 124 5.80 -12.61 8.50
N ASP A 125 6.04 -13.73 9.19
CA ASP A 125 7.05 -14.71 8.81
C ASP A 125 6.64 -15.55 7.60
N THR A 126 5.35 -15.53 7.21
CA THR A 126 4.87 -16.24 6.01
C THR A 126 5.01 -15.38 4.74
N ILE A 127 5.31 -14.09 4.87
CA ILE A 127 5.45 -13.16 3.75
C ILE A 127 6.89 -13.27 3.20
N PRO A 128 7.09 -13.51 1.90
CA PRO A 128 8.44 -13.55 1.30
C PRO A 128 9.20 -12.24 1.52
N ASP A 129 10.50 -12.31 1.78
CA ASP A 129 11.34 -11.12 2.01
C ASP A 129 11.38 -10.17 0.80
N SER A 130 11.19 -10.69 -0.41
CA SER A 130 11.08 -9.88 -1.63
C SER A 130 9.77 -9.10 -1.74
N ALA A 131 8.81 -9.37 -0.85
CA ALA A 131 7.48 -8.77 -0.85
C ALA A 131 7.18 -8.03 0.46
N LYS A 132 8.21 -7.63 1.22
CA LYS A 132 8.02 -6.83 2.44
C LYS A 132 9.22 -5.94 2.76
N ASP A 133 8.96 -4.85 3.46
CA ASP A 133 10.00 -4.05 4.10
C ASP A 133 10.54 -4.75 5.35
N ALA A 134 11.86 -4.81 5.52
CA ALA A 134 12.48 -5.49 6.65
C ALA A 134 12.04 -4.94 8.03
N ASP A 135 11.74 -3.63 8.09
CA ASP A 135 11.33 -2.95 9.31
C ASP A 135 9.81 -2.98 9.54
N GLY A 136 9.03 -3.48 8.58
CA GLY A 136 7.58 -3.63 8.71
C GLY A 136 6.76 -2.43 8.24
N TYR A 137 7.33 -1.48 7.51
CA TYR A 137 6.59 -0.31 7.02
C TYR A 137 5.56 -0.67 5.95
N TRP A 138 5.85 -1.65 5.11
CA TRP A 138 4.93 -2.14 4.07
C TRP A 138 5.16 -3.63 3.83
N TYR A 139 4.15 -4.31 3.30
CA TYR A 139 4.21 -5.69 2.86
C TYR A 139 3.15 -5.93 1.78
N GLY A 140 3.40 -6.91 0.90
CA GLY A 140 2.43 -7.35 -0.09
C GLY A 140 1.34 -8.17 0.58
N ASP A 141 0.09 -7.71 0.45
CA ASP A 141 -1.11 -8.37 0.94
C ASP A 141 -1.70 -9.34 -0.10
N TYR A 142 -1.57 -9.01 -1.39
CA TYR A 142 -1.80 -9.89 -2.54
C TYR A 142 -0.84 -9.55 -3.70
N TYR A 143 -0.89 -10.36 -4.76
CA TYR A 143 -0.21 -10.03 -6.02
C TYR A 143 -1.14 -10.29 -7.21
N GLY A 144 -0.84 -9.63 -8.31
CA GLY A 144 -1.52 -9.82 -9.59
C GLY A 144 -0.51 -9.95 -10.73
N VAL A 145 -1.00 -10.47 -11.85
CA VAL A 145 -0.26 -10.48 -13.12
C VAL A 145 -1.02 -9.56 -14.06
N LEU A 146 -0.31 -8.58 -14.64
CA LEU A 146 -0.90 -7.69 -15.62
C LEU A 146 -1.38 -8.49 -16.84
N ALA A 147 -2.63 -8.26 -17.26
CA ALA A 147 -3.27 -8.99 -18.35
C ALA A 147 -4.15 -8.06 -19.18
N PHE A 148 -4.44 -8.46 -20.42
CA PHE A 148 -5.37 -7.75 -21.29
C PHE A 148 -6.82 -8.12 -20.97
N GLY A 149 -7.62 -7.13 -20.59
CA GLY A 149 -9.08 -7.23 -20.58
C GLY A 149 -9.63 -6.96 -21.99
N VAL A 150 -10.28 -7.95 -22.61
CA VAL A 150 -10.79 -7.84 -23.99
C VAL A 150 -12.31 -7.91 -24.01
N ASN A 151 -12.96 -6.86 -24.49
CA ASN A 151 -14.39 -6.87 -24.76
C ASN A 151 -14.69 -7.63 -26.07
N LYS A 152 -15.08 -8.90 -25.96
CA LYS A 152 -15.39 -9.77 -27.11
C LYS A 152 -16.60 -9.35 -27.94
N ALA A 153 -17.45 -8.45 -27.45
CA ALA A 153 -18.52 -7.88 -28.27
C ALA A 153 -17.98 -6.90 -29.33
N VAL A 154 -16.81 -6.30 -29.10
CA VAL A 154 -16.18 -5.31 -29.98
C VAL A 154 -14.96 -5.90 -30.69
N VAL A 155 -14.11 -6.60 -29.93
CA VAL A 155 -12.83 -7.15 -30.41
C VAL A 155 -12.95 -8.67 -30.55
N GLN A 156 -13.17 -9.14 -31.79
CA GLN A 156 -13.37 -10.57 -32.07
C GLN A 156 -12.07 -11.38 -31.89
N ASN A 157 -10.99 -10.89 -32.50
CA ASN A 157 -9.64 -11.45 -32.36
C ASN A 157 -8.97 -10.80 -31.16
N ALA A 158 -8.71 -11.57 -30.10
CA ALA A 158 -8.02 -11.00 -28.93
C ALA A 158 -6.52 -10.85 -29.22
N PRO A 159 -5.88 -9.73 -28.86
CA PRO A 159 -4.44 -9.61 -28.90
C PRO A 159 -3.81 -10.66 -27.99
N GLN A 160 -2.75 -11.31 -28.46
CA GLN A 160 -2.02 -12.34 -27.71
C GLN A 160 -0.77 -11.77 -27.05
N ASP A 161 -0.25 -10.66 -27.58
CA ASP A 161 0.95 -9.99 -27.06
C ASP A 161 0.88 -8.47 -27.27
N TRP A 162 1.75 -7.72 -26.62
CA TRP A 162 1.85 -6.26 -26.71
C TRP A 162 2.05 -5.76 -28.14
N ALA A 163 2.82 -6.49 -28.95
CA ALA A 163 3.02 -6.13 -30.36
C ALA A 163 1.72 -6.18 -31.18
N ASP A 164 0.75 -7.01 -30.79
CA ASP A 164 -0.53 -7.08 -31.48
C ASP A 164 -1.32 -5.78 -31.34
N LEU A 165 -1.20 -5.08 -30.20
CA LEU A 165 -1.92 -3.83 -29.93
C LEU A 165 -1.57 -2.71 -30.92
N GLN A 166 -0.45 -2.83 -31.65
CA GLN A 166 -0.04 -1.88 -32.70
C GLN A 166 -0.67 -2.17 -34.07
N LYS A 167 -1.34 -3.32 -34.24
CA LYS A 167 -1.97 -3.67 -35.51
C LYS A 167 -3.13 -2.71 -35.81
N PRO A 168 -3.38 -2.36 -37.09
CA PRO A 168 -4.45 -1.43 -37.47
C PRO A 168 -5.84 -1.83 -36.96
N GLU A 169 -6.10 -3.12 -36.77
CA GLU A 169 -7.37 -3.65 -36.25
C GLU A 169 -7.69 -3.25 -34.80
N TYR A 170 -6.70 -2.85 -34.00
CA TYR A 170 -6.89 -2.38 -32.61
C TYR A 170 -6.80 -0.86 -32.47
N ALA A 171 -6.65 -0.12 -33.58
CA ALA A 171 -6.60 1.33 -33.55
C ALA A 171 -7.84 1.91 -32.83
N ASN A 172 -7.62 2.87 -31.93
CA ASN A 172 -8.64 3.49 -31.08
C ASN A 172 -9.44 2.51 -30.19
N SER A 173 -8.92 1.29 -29.95
CA SER A 173 -9.59 0.26 -29.16
C SER A 173 -8.86 -0.11 -27.86
N VAL A 174 -7.79 0.62 -27.53
CA VAL A 174 -6.98 0.41 -26.32
C VAL A 174 -7.31 1.49 -25.30
N ALA A 175 -7.55 1.07 -24.05
CA ALA A 175 -7.76 1.96 -22.91
C ALA A 175 -6.97 1.45 -21.70
N LEU A 176 -6.50 2.37 -20.87
CA LEU A 176 -5.87 2.06 -19.60
C LEU A 176 -6.91 2.02 -18.47
N ALA A 177 -6.66 1.22 -17.45
CA ALA A 177 -7.48 1.17 -16.23
C ALA A 177 -7.17 2.37 -15.30
N GLY A 178 -7.49 3.58 -15.78
CA GLY A 178 -7.29 4.85 -15.08
C GLY A 178 -6.19 5.73 -15.68
N ASP A 179 -5.89 6.83 -14.98
CA ASP A 179 -4.85 7.79 -15.37
C ASP A 179 -3.46 7.24 -15.02
N PRO A 180 -2.53 7.06 -15.99
CA PRO A 180 -1.18 6.57 -15.73
C PRO A 180 -0.30 7.53 -14.93
N ARG A 181 -0.80 8.68 -14.49
CA ARG A 181 -0.09 9.58 -13.57
C ARG A 181 -0.35 9.27 -12.10
N THR A 182 -1.44 8.55 -11.79
CA THR A 182 -1.90 8.32 -10.40
C THR A 182 -2.36 6.89 -10.13
N SER A 183 -2.84 6.16 -11.14
CA SER A 183 -3.26 4.76 -11.03
C SER A 183 -2.07 3.83 -11.19
N ASN A 184 -1.82 2.99 -10.19
CA ASN A 184 -0.77 1.97 -10.25
C ASN A 184 -0.96 1.00 -11.43
N ASN A 185 -2.19 0.54 -11.69
CA ASN A 185 -2.47 -0.36 -12.81
C ASN A 185 -2.16 0.30 -14.16
N ALA A 186 -2.55 1.57 -14.34
CA ALA A 186 -2.26 2.31 -15.55
C ALA A 186 -0.76 2.58 -15.74
N VAL A 187 -0.03 2.96 -14.68
CA VAL A 187 1.43 3.11 -14.70
C VAL A 187 2.11 1.79 -15.09
N MET A 188 1.70 0.68 -14.49
CA MET A 188 2.25 -0.65 -14.81
C MET A 188 1.95 -1.07 -16.23
N SER A 189 0.80 -0.67 -16.78
CA SER A 189 0.46 -0.93 -18.19
C SER A 189 1.40 -0.21 -19.16
N VAL A 190 1.71 1.06 -18.91
CA VAL A 190 2.70 1.82 -19.70
C VAL A 190 4.11 1.23 -19.52
N TYR A 191 4.47 0.90 -18.29
CA TYR A 191 5.77 0.27 -18.03
C TYR A 191 5.94 -1.06 -18.78
N ALA A 192 4.90 -1.91 -18.77
CA ALA A 192 4.91 -3.19 -19.44
C ALA A 192 4.91 -3.08 -20.98
N SER A 193 4.17 -2.12 -21.57
CA SER A 193 4.24 -1.85 -23.01
C SER A 193 5.65 -1.44 -23.43
N GLY A 194 6.31 -0.60 -22.62
CA GLY A 194 7.67 -0.16 -22.90
C GLY A 194 8.72 -1.25 -22.73
N LEU A 195 8.56 -2.16 -21.76
CA LEU A 195 9.37 -3.38 -21.69
C LEU A 195 9.21 -4.22 -22.95
N ALA A 196 7.98 -4.42 -23.43
CA ALA A 196 7.72 -5.17 -24.66
C ALA A 196 8.31 -4.49 -25.91
N ALA A 197 8.43 -3.16 -25.89
CA ALA A 197 9.12 -2.38 -26.91
C ALA A 197 10.67 -2.41 -26.79
N GLY A 198 11.23 -3.32 -25.98
CA GLY A 198 12.67 -3.45 -25.78
C GLY A 198 13.24 -2.50 -24.72
N GLY A 199 12.42 -2.07 -23.77
CA GLY A 199 12.85 -1.38 -22.56
C GLY A 199 13.69 -2.28 -21.66
N THR A 200 14.68 -1.68 -21.00
CA THR A 200 15.63 -2.37 -20.10
C THR A 200 15.25 -2.27 -18.63
N GLY A 201 14.15 -1.59 -18.32
CA GLY A 201 13.63 -1.37 -16.97
C GLY A 201 13.64 0.10 -16.56
N GLY A 202 13.16 0.38 -15.34
CA GLY A 202 13.04 1.73 -14.79
C GLY A 202 12.49 2.77 -15.76
N GLN A 203 13.19 3.90 -15.87
CA GLN A 203 12.81 5.03 -16.72
C GLN A 203 12.87 4.71 -18.22
N ASP A 204 13.75 3.81 -18.67
CA ASP A 204 13.85 3.44 -20.09
C ASP A 204 12.59 2.70 -20.56
N ALA A 205 12.10 1.75 -19.75
CA ALA A 205 10.83 1.10 -20.03
C ALA A 205 9.66 2.09 -19.97
N ALA A 206 9.59 2.94 -18.94
CA ALA A 206 8.53 3.93 -18.84
C ALA A 206 8.50 4.93 -20.03
N ALA A 207 9.65 5.27 -20.61
CA ALA A 207 9.73 6.20 -21.74
C ALA A 207 9.40 5.57 -23.11
N LYS A 208 9.54 4.26 -23.25
CA LYS A 208 9.24 3.52 -24.49
C LYS A 208 7.79 3.05 -24.56
N GLY A 209 7.09 3.04 -23.44
CA GLY A 209 5.71 2.59 -23.31
C GLY A 209 4.70 3.62 -23.74
#